data_AF-A0A2P7VH05-F1
#
_entry.id   AF-A0A2P7VH05-F1
#
_cell.length_a   1.000
_cell.length_b   1.000
_cell.length_c   1.000
_cell.angle_alpha   90.00
_cell.angle_beta   90.00
_cell.angle_gamma   90.00
#
_symmetry.space_group_name_H-M   'P 1'
#
loop_
_entity.id
_entity.type
_entity.pdbx_description
1 polymer ?
#
loop_
_entity_poly.entity_id
_entity_poly.type
_entity_poly.pdbx_seq_one_letter_code
_entity_poly.pdbx_strand_id
1 'polypeptide(L)'
;MRLNFIEFTDYLRKVSFEGGSRLSFLANLLRKHVNQDNVLGFYPKNIFVEDKDVEVYVFEDNKVTIFLNTGSQVIIKVLKYEHLNRLELQYEKKDQMIINLEIRFTTGDEIVLNNALDANSNWSDKYEAEIQGIFTLLKKD
;
A
#
# COMPACT_ATOMS: atom_id res chain seq x y z
N MET A 1 3.27 -15.38 5.78
CA MET A 1 3.17 -15.48 4.31
C MET A 1 3.00 -14.06 3.79
N ARG A 2 4.00 -13.52 3.06
CA ARG A 2 3.87 -12.19 2.43
C ARG A 2 2.84 -12.26 1.33
N LEU A 3 2.12 -11.16 1.11
CA LEU A 3 1.21 -11.06 -0.02
C LEU A 3 2.05 -10.98 -1.31
N ASN A 4 1.71 -11.78 -2.31
CA ASN A 4 2.31 -11.65 -3.65
C ASN A 4 1.51 -10.61 -4.45
N PHE A 5 2.21 -9.67 -5.11
CA PHE A 5 1.59 -8.61 -5.90
C PHE A 5 0.69 -9.15 -7.03
N ILE A 6 1.11 -10.25 -7.69
CA ILE A 6 0.32 -10.90 -8.75
C ILE A 6 -0.97 -11.46 -8.16
N GLU A 7 -0.86 -12.25 -7.10
CA GLU A 7 -2.00 -12.85 -6.41
C GLU A 7 -2.98 -11.78 -5.91
N PHE A 8 -2.45 -10.66 -5.41
CA PHE A 8 -3.25 -9.51 -5.01
C PHE A 8 -4.00 -8.87 -6.18
N THR A 9 -3.32 -8.59 -7.30
CA THR A 9 -4.01 -8.03 -8.47
C THR A 9 -5.05 -8.99 -9.06
N ASP A 10 -4.81 -10.31 -9.00
CA ASP A 10 -5.79 -11.33 -9.36
C ASP A 10 -6.98 -11.34 -8.39
N TYR A 11 -6.71 -11.22 -7.08
CA TYR A 11 -7.74 -11.10 -6.05
C TYR A 11 -8.63 -9.88 -6.29
N LEU A 12 -8.05 -8.70 -6.54
CA LEU A 12 -8.80 -7.48 -6.86
C LEU A 12 -9.76 -7.71 -8.03
N ARG A 13 -9.29 -8.34 -9.11
CA ARG A 13 -10.14 -8.65 -10.27
C ARG A 13 -11.27 -9.61 -9.91
N LYS A 14 -11.02 -10.63 -9.10
CA LYS A 14 -12.03 -11.62 -8.68
C LYS A 14 -13.12 -10.98 -7.81
N VAL A 15 -12.75 -10.23 -6.78
CA VAL A 15 -13.70 -9.53 -5.89
C VAL A 15 -14.58 -8.55 -6.66
N SER A 16 -14.07 -8.01 -7.77
CA SER A 16 -14.83 -7.11 -8.63
C SER A 16 -16.02 -7.79 -9.33
N PHE A 17 -15.96 -9.10 -9.58
CA PHE A 17 -17.06 -9.85 -10.21
C PHE A 17 -18.27 -10.00 -9.29
N GLU A 18 -18.12 -9.77 -7.99
CA GLU A 18 -19.18 -9.86 -6.98
C GLU A 18 -19.83 -8.49 -6.65
N GLY A 19 -19.51 -7.43 -7.41
CA GLY A 19 -20.16 -6.10 -7.30
C GLY A 19 -19.21 -4.90 -7.22
N GLY A 20 -17.89 -5.11 -7.24
CA GLY A 20 -16.89 -4.05 -7.06
C GLY A 20 -16.21 -3.59 -8.36
N SER A 21 -16.92 -2.93 -9.29
CA SER A 21 -16.33 -2.47 -10.57
C SER A 21 -15.07 -1.61 -10.41
N ARG A 22 -14.99 -0.84 -9.32
CA ARG A 22 -13.87 0.09 -9.01
C ARG A 22 -12.53 -0.63 -8.79
N LEU A 23 -12.54 -1.83 -8.20
CA LEU A 23 -11.31 -2.58 -7.93
C LEU A 23 -10.74 -3.22 -9.21
N SER A 24 -11.60 -3.56 -10.17
CA SER A 24 -11.15 -4.17 -11.44
C SER A 24 -10.35 -3.19 -12.30
N PHE A 25 -10.80 -1.93 -12.33
CA PHE A 25 -10.12 -0.87 -13.04
C PHE A 25 -8.76 -0.57 -12.42
N LEU A 26 -8.69 -0.48 -11.09
CA LEU A 26 -7.43 -0.32 -10.35
C LEU A 26 -6.46 -1.48 -10.63
N ALA A 27 -6.94 -2.72 -10.62
CA ALA A 27 -6.11 -3.89 -10.92
C ALA A 27 -5.53 -3.86 -12.34
N ASN A 28 -6.32 -3.42 -13.32
CA ASN A 28 -5.84 -3.26 -14.70
C ASN A 28 -4.78 -2.16 -14.81
N LEU A 29 -4.95 -1.04 -14.10
CA LEU A 29 -3.95 0.03 -14.07
C LEU A 29 -2.65 -0.42 -13.39
N LEU A 30 -2.74 -1.14 -12.27
CA LEU A 30 -1.57 -1.72 -11.60
C LEU A 30 -0.77 -2.59 -12.58
N ARG A 31 -1.43 -3.52 -13.28
CA ARG A 31 -0.75 -4.38 -14.26
C ARG A 31 -0.17 -3.64 -15.46
N LYS A 32 -0.80 -2.54 -15.87
CA LYS A 32 -0.35 -1.74 -17.02
C LYS A 32 0.86 -0.88 -16.68
N HIS A 33 0.95 -0.39 -15.44
CA HIS A 33 1.92 0.63 -15.06
C HIS A 33 3.03 0.14 -14.12
N VAL A 34 2.87 -1.05 -13.53
CA VAL A 34 3.85 -1.65 -12.63
C VAL A 34 4.55 -2.81 -13.35
N ASN A 35 5.88 -2.76 -13.41
CA ASN A 35 6.67 -3.93 -13.75
C ASN A 35 6.81 -4.82 -12.52
N GLN A 36 6.16 -5.98 -12.54
CA GLN A 36 6.13 -6.92 -11.41
C GLN A 36 7.53 -7.38 -10.96
N ASP A 37 8.49 -7.45 -11.89
CA ASP A 37 9.86 -7.91 -11.60
C ASP A 37 10.63 -6.90 -10.72
N ASN A 38 10.15 -5.66 -10.66
CA ASN A 38 10.74 -4.57 -9.88
C ASN A 38 10.02 -4.34 -8.54
N VAL A 39 8.94 -5.06 -8.25
CA VAL A 39 8.15 -4.86 -7.02
C VAL A 39 8.85 -5.52 -5.85
N LEU A 40 9.32 -4.71 -4.90
CA LEU A 40 10.00 -5.17 -3.69
C LEU A 40 9.03 -5.29 -2.50
N GLY A 41 7.97 -4.48 -2.53
CA GLY A 41 6.88 -4.51 -1.56
C GLY A 41 5.67 -3.77 -2.10
N PHE A 42 4.50 -4.04 -1.54
CA PHE A 42 3.31 -3.25 -1.82
C PHE A 42 2.39 -3.22 -0.61
N TYR A 43 1.52 -2.22 -0.57
CA TYR A 43 0.57 -2.05 0.53
C TYR A 43 -0.75 -1.52 0.00
N PRO A 44 -1.85 -2.29 0.11
CA PRO A 44 -3.18 -1.79 -0.18
C PRO A 44 -3.80 -1.12 1.04
N LYS A 45 -4.12 0.16 0.95
CA LYS A 45 -4.72 0.94 2.04
C LYS A 45 -6.20 1.16 1.79
N ASN A 46 -6.99 1.03 2.86
CA ASN A 46 -8.45 1.20 2.88
C ASN A 46 -9.26 0.26 1.97
N ILE A 47 -8.69 -0.83 1.45
CA ILE A 47 -9.41 -1.75 0.56
C ILE A 47 -10.65 -2.40 1.22
N PHE A 48 -10.64 -2.52 2.56
CA PHE A 48 -11.72 -3.08 3.35
C PHE A 48 -12.53 -2.02 4.12
N VAL A 49 -12.25 -0.73 3.91
CA VAL A 49 -12.87 0.35 4.69
C VAL A 49 -13.91 1.04 3.82
N GLU A 50 -15.17 0.99 4.26
CA GLU A 50 -16.27 1.67 3.58
C GLU A 50 -16.06 3.20 3.58
N ASP A 51 -16.55 3.85 2.53
CA ASP A 51 -16.52 5.31 2.34
C ASP A 51 -15.12 5.97 2.36
N LYS A 52 -14.06 5.19 2.17
CA LYS A 52 -12.71 5.70 1.94
C LYS A 52 -12.22 5.43 0.53
N ASP A 53 -11.39 6.34 0.04
CA ASP A 53 -10.63 6.12 -1.19
C ASP A 53 -9.62 4.99 -0.98
N VAL A 54 -9.51 4.14 -2.00
CA VAL A 54 -8.57 3.00 -1.99
C VAL A 54 -7.24 3.47 -2.53
N GLU A 55 -6.18 3.19 -1.79
CA GLU A 55 -4.81 3.50 -2.20
C GLU A 55 -4.01 2.21 -2.33
N VAL A 56 -3.15 2.11 -3.34
CA VAL A 56 -2.17 1.03 -3.45
C VAL A 56 -0.80 1.65 -3.61
N TYR A 57 0.07 1.39 -2.64
CA TYR A 57 1.47 1.77 -2.66
C TYR A 57 2.29 0.61 -3.21
N VAL A 58 3.12 0.89 -4.21
CA VAL A 58 4.01 -0.10 -4.81
C VAL A 58 5.44 0.42 -4.65
N PHE A 59 6.25 -0.31 -3.89
CA PHE A 59 7.62 0.02 -3.55
C PHE A 59 8.56 -0.73 -4.51
N GLU A 60 9.36 0.04 -5.25
CA GLU A 60 10.38 -0.41 -6.19
C GLU A 60 11.76 0.08 -5.69
N ASP A 61 12.87 -0.26 -6.35
CA ASP A 61 14.24 0.02 -5.85
C ASP A 61 14.49 1.49 -5.47
N ASN A 62 13.92 2.47 -6.18
CA ASN A 62 14.26 3.89 -6.02
C ASN A 62 13.06 4.82 -5.85
N LYS A 63 11.86 4.27 -5.77
CA LYS A 63 10.62 5.05 -5.77
C LYS A 63 9.45 4.24 -5.24
N VAL A 64 8.44 4.95 -4.77
CA VAL A 64 7.11 4.41 -4.53
C VAL A 64 6.13 4.99 -5.53
N THR A 65 5.38 4.11 -6.20
CA THR A 65 4.26 4.48 -7.07
C THR A 65 2.96 4.31 -6.27
N ILE A 66 2.14 5.35 -6.24
CA ILE A 66 0.88 5.41 -5.49
C ILE A 66 -0.27 5.46 -6.48
N PHE A 67 -1.22 4.54 -6.35
CA PHE A 67 -2.45 4.52 -7.10
C PHE A 67 -3.61 4.86 -6.16
N LEU A 68 -4.19 6.05 -6.30
CA LEU A 68 -5.31 6.54 -5.50
C LEU A 68 -6.60 6.45 -6.33
N ASN A 69 -7.55 5.63 -5.91
CA ASN A 69 -8.86 5.50 -6.54
C ASN A 69 -9.90 6.29 -5.75
N THR A 70 -10.34 7.42 -6.31
CA THR A 70 -11.33 8.33 -5.69
C THR A 70 -12.78 7.97 -6.03
N GLY A 71 -13.01 6.77 -6.58
CA GLY A 71 -14.30 6.31 -7.08
C GLY A 71 -14.68 6.85 -8.46
N SER A 72 -14.31 8.10 -8.80
CA SER A 72 -14.55 8.73 -10.10
C SER A 72 -13.35 8.69 -11.04
N GLN A 73 -12.14 8.61 -10.49
CA GLN A 73 -10.88 8.55 -11.24
C GLN A 73 -9.81 7.80 -10.45
N VAL A 74 -8.72 7.45 -11.13
CA VAL A 74 -7.50 6.94 -10.49
C VAL A 74 -6.37 7.92 -10.74
N ILE A 75 -5.78 8.43 -9.66
CA ILE A 75 -4.61 9.30 -9.69
C ILE A 75 -3.38 8.42 -9.46
N ILE A 76 -2.37 8.57 -10.32
CA ILE A 76 -1.09 7.87 -10.19
C ILE A 76 -0.03 8.89 -9.84
N LYS A 77 0.64 8.70 -8.70
CA LYS A 77 1.72 9.55 -8.21
C LYS A 77 2.99 8.73 -8.05
N VAL A 78 4.15 9.34 -8.31
CA VAL A 78 5.45 8.72 -8.07
C VAL A 78 6.25 9.60 -7.12
N LEU A 79 6.74 9.00 -6.04
CA LEU A 79 7.65 9.64 -5.10
C LEU A 79 8.99 8.92 -5.13
N LYS A 80 10.07 9.65 -5.37
CA LYS A 80 11.41 9.06 -5.43
C LYS A 80 12.08 9.07 -4.06
N TYR A 81 12.82 8.02 -3.75
CA TYR A 81 13.51 7.89 -2.47
C TYR A 81 14.68 8.85 -2.29
N GLU A 82 15.22 9.42 -3.39
CA GLU A 82 16.19 10.53 -3.33
C GLU A 82 15.65 11.78 -2.60
N HIS A 83 14.32 11.86 -2.41
CA HIS A 83 13.65 12.91 -1.66
C HIS A 83 13.11 12.43 -0.30
N LEU A 84 13.39 11.21 0.13
CA LEU A 84 12.99 10.73 1.44
C LEU A 84 13.76 11.51 2.52
N ASN A 85 13.01 12.10 3.44
CA ASN A 85 13.55 12.95 4.51
C ASN A 85 13.46 12.26 5.88
N ARG A 86 12.35 11.57 6.16
CA ARG A 86 12.11 10.94 7.46
C ARG A 86 11.38 9.62 7.27
N LEU A 87 11.83 8.60 8.01
CA LEU A 87 11.23 7.28 8.05
C LEU A 87 11.08 6.85 9.51
N GLU A 88 9.86 6.66 9.97
CA GLU A 88 9.58 6.32 11.37
C GLU A 88 8.63 5.15 11.51
N LEU A 89 9.03 4.19 12.33
CA LEU A 89 8.22 3.04 12.68
C LEU A 89 7.89 3.09 14.16
N GLN A 90 6.60 3.13 14.47
CA GLN A 90 6.08 3.19 15.83
C GLN A 90 5.27 1.94 16.13
N TYR A 91 5.39 1.47 17.36
CA TYR A 91 4.64 0.33 17.88
C TYR A 91 3.78 0.80 19.04
N GLU A 92 2.50 0.47 19.01
CA GLU A 92 1.57 0.73 20.09
C GLU A 92 0.98 -0.59 20.57
N LYS A 93 1.16 -0.89 21.86
CA LYS A 93 0.62 -2.10 22.48
C LYS A 93 -0.76 -1.80 23.07
N LYS A 94 -1.81 -2.30 22.41
CA LYS A 94 -3.19 -2.34 22.93
C LYS A 94 -3.63 -3.80 23.09
N ASP A 95 -4.91 -4.09 22.82
CA ASP A 95 -5.43 -5.46 22.75
C ASP A 95 -4.79 -6.28 21.60
N GLN A 96 -4.31 -5.58 20.57
CA GLN A 96 -3.49 -6.12 19.47
C GLN A 96 -2.27 -5.22 19.25
N MET A 97 -1.24 -5.74 18.56
CA MET A 97 -0.10 -4.94 18.14
C MET A 97 -0.52 -3.98 17.03
N ILE A 98 -0.38 -2.68 17.27
CA ILE A 98 -0.59 -1.66 16.25
C ILE A 98 0.79 -1.19 15.81
N ILE A 99 0.99 -1.16 14.49
CA ILE A 99 2.21 -0.63 13.87
C ILE A 99 1.84 0.54 12.97
N ASN A 100 2.59 1.62 13.10
CA ASN A 100 2.43 2.83 12.30
C ASN A 100 3.76 3.17 11.63
N LEU A 101 3.74 3.30 10.30
CA LEU A 101 4.89 3.72 9.51
C LEU A 101 4.60 5.08 8.87
N GLU A 102 5.43 6.06 9.20
CA GLU A 102 5.41 7.39 8.59
C GLU A 102 6.62 7.55 7.67
N ILE A 103 6.38 7.93 6.42
CA ILE A 103 7.40 8.21 5.41
C ILE A 103 7.16 9.64 4.94
N ARG A 104 8.11 10.54 5.17
CA ARG A 104 8.02 11.94 4.76
C ARG A 104 9.09 12.28 3.75
N PHE A 105 8.69 13.01 2.72
CA PHE A 105 9.58 13.46 1.66
C PHE A 105 9.89 14.96 1.80
N THR A 106 11.00 15.41 1.24
CA THR A 106 11.41 16.83 1.24
C THR A 106 10.45 17.73 0.48
N THR A 107 9.62 17.16 -0.41
CA THR A 107 8.54 17.83 -1.12
C THR A 107 7.36 18.21 -0.23
N GLY A 108 7.32 17.71 1.02
CA GLY A 108 6.18 17.84 1.93
C GLY A 108 5.18 16.70 1.80
N ASP A 109 5.41 15.74 0.90
CA ASP A 109 4.57 14.55 0.77
C ASP A 109 4.77 13.60 1.96
N GLU A 110 3.68 12.95 2.37
CA GLU A 110 3.68 12.00 3.49
C GLU A 110 2.88 10.75 3.14
N ILE A 111 3.42 9.59 3.54
CA ILE A 111 2.72 8.30 3.53
C ILE A 111 2.63 7.83 4.98
N VAL A 112 1.41 7.53 5.41
CA VAL A 112 1.13 6.94 6.74
C VAL A 112 0.45 5.60 6.54
N LEU A 113 1.09 4.52 6.99
CA LEU A 113 0.57 3.15 6.92
C LEU A 113 0.30 2.65 8.33
N ASN A 114 -0.90 2.14 8.57
CA ASN A 114 -1.34 1.68 9.88
C ASN A 114 -2.17 0.39 9.75
N ASN A 115 -1.68 -0.72 10.31
CA ASN A 115 -2.35 -2.02 10.17
C ASN A 115 -3.76 -2.05 10.79
N ALA A 116 -4.00 -1.30 11.86
CA ALA A 116 -5.29 -1.27 12.54
C ALA A 116 -6.33 -0.39 11.83
N LEU A 117 -5.90 0.64 11.10
CA LEU A 117 -6.80 1.57 10.41
C LEU A 117 -7.03 1.22 8.94
N ASP A 118 -6.07 0.54 8.31
CA ASP A 118 -6.08 0.29 6.87
C ASP A 118 -6.59 -1.12 6.52
N ALA A 119 -6.58 -2.04 7.49
CA ALA A 119 -7.00 -3.42 7.35
C ALA A 119 -8.32 -3.70 8.10
N ASN A 120 -8.85 -4.91 7.91
CA ASN A 120 -9.83 -5.49 8.84
C ASN A 120 -9.14 -6.49 9.78
N SER A 121 -9.87 -7.00 10.77
CA SER A 121 -9.35 -7.93 11.78
C SER A 121 -8.70 -9.19 11.21
N ASN A 122 -9.12 -9.64 10.02
CA ASN A 122 -8.58 -10.84 9.39
C ASN A 122 -7.27 -10.59 8.61
N TRP A 123 -6.91 -9.32 8.38
CA TRP A 123 -5.76 -8.92 7.57
C TRP A 123 -4.73 -8.09 8.33
N SER A 124 -5.04 -7.68 9.57
CA SER A 124 -4.16 -6.86 10.41
C SER A 124 -2.74 -7.42 10.53
N ASP A 125 -2.58 -8.72 10.83
CA ASP A 125 -1.26 -9.36 10.97
C ASP A 125 -0.46 -9.36 9.65
N LYS A 126 -1.15 -9.48 8.51
CA LYS A 126 -0.50 -9.40 7.19
C LYS A 126 0.00 -7.99 6.94
N TYR A 127 -0.84 -7.00 7.24
CA TYR A 127 -0.49 -5.59 7.09
C TYR A 127 0.65 -5.18 8.03
N GLU A 128 0.69 -5.73 9.24
CA GLU A 128 1.81 -5.56 10.16
C GLU A 128 3.13 -6.04 9.51
N ALA A 129 3.12 -7.26 8.98
CA ALA A 129 4.29 -7.85 8.33
C ALA A 129 4.73 -7.06 7.08
N GLU A 130 3.78 -6.56 6.29
CA GLU A 130 4.10 -5.73 5.12
C GLU A 130 4.69 -4.38 5.54
N ILE A 131 4.15 -3.71 6.57
CA ILE A 131 4.70 -2.45 7.11
C ILE A 131 6.15 -2.65 7.58
N GLN A 132 6.43 -3.71 8.35
CA GLN A 132 7.80 -4.03 8.78
C GLN A 132 8.72 -4.32 7.60
N GLY A 133 8.20 -5.01 6.57
CA GLY A 133 8.91 -5.28 5.31
C GLY A 133 9.30 -4.00 4.58
N ILE A 134 8.35 -3.07 4.44
CA ILE A 134 8.55 -1.77 3.79
C ILE A 134 9.55 -0.92 4.57
N PHE A 135 9.43 -0.86 5.91
CA PHE A 135 10.42 -0.14 6.72
C PHE A 135 11.83 -0.71 6.54
N THR A 136 11.96 -2.03 6.52
CA THR A 136 13.25 -2.70 6.30
C THR A 136 13.80 -2.45 4.90
N LEU A 137 12.92 -2.37 3.90
CA LEU A 137 13.29 -2.03 2.52
C LEU A 137 13.86 -0.61 2.46
N LEU A 138 13.11 0.37 2.96
CA LEU A 138 13.47 1.79 2.85
C LEU A 138 14.62 2.23 3.76
N LYS A 139 14.91 1.47 4.81
CA LYS A 139 16.05 1.73 5.71
C LYS A 139 17.41 1.35 5.10
N LYS A 140 17.44 0.51 4.07
CA LYS A 140 18.69 -0.03 3.50
C LYS A 140 19.41 0.96 2.57
N ASP A 141 18.74 2.03 2.16
CA ASP A 141 19.30 3.15 1.40
C ASP A 141 19.68 4.32 2.33
#